data_AF-A0A5C6AQI3-F1
#
_entry.id   AF-A0A5C6AQI3-F1
#
_cell.length_a   1.000
_cell.length_b   1.000
_cell.length_c   1.000
_cell.angle_alpha   90.00
_cell.angle_beta   90.00
_cell.angle_gamma   90.00
#
_symmetry.space_group_name_H-M   'P 1'
#
loop_
_entity.id
_entity.type
_entity.pdbx_description
1 polymer ?
#
loop_
_entity_poly.entity_id
_entity_poly.type
_entity_poly.pdbx_seq_one_letter_code
_entity_poly.pdbx_strand_id
1 'polypeptide(L)'
;MEVGGCRVFSYLSIDPEMSSPTPSVEPIVRSRLLPRVSFRSMMILMAVSAVVLAVARSANQGGIYATAAVMGLVFLLGTVIVLSAVFLLAWAVAHARRPVGLVLLSYSVAMIALSIAGLRLDWINEPIVVLNTFFIGVFLLFVPPPSSPADHLDSPFAADRLPPQILPPRDAQS
;
A
#
# COMPACT_ATOMS: atom_id res chain seq x y z
N MET A 1 -16.92 8.33 -80.12
CA MET A 1 -16.88 9.69 -80.69
C MET A 1 -16.34 10.62 -79.61
N GLU A 2 -15.15 11.15 -79.91
CA GLU A 2 -14.61 12.47 -79.57
C GLU A 2 -15.06 13.25 -78.32
N VAL A 3 -14.00 13.69 -77.59
CA VAL A 3 -13.73 15.10 -77.17
C VAL A 3 -14.58 15.58 -75.97
N GLY A 4 -13.99 15.89 -74.81
CA GLY A 4 -12.92 16.87 -74.60
C GLY A 4 -13.57 18.23 -74.26
N GLY A 5 -13.39 18.75 -73.04
CA GLY A 5 -14.04 20.01 -72.68
C GLY A 5 -13.76 20.50 -71.27
N CYS A 6 -12.59 21.11 -71.10
CA CYS A 6 -12.25 21.94 -69.94
C CYS A 6 -13.01 23.29 -70.01
N ARG A 7 -13.70 23.67 -68.92
CA ARG A 7 -14.00 25.07 -68.53
C ARG A 7 -14.00 25.07 -66.98
N VAL A 8 -12.94 25.52 -66.32
CA VAL A 8 -12.59 26.92 -66.01
C VAL A 8 -13.73 27.64 -65.28
N PHE A 9 -13.56 27.69 -63.95
CA PHE A 9 -13.83 28.79 -63.02
C PHE A 9 -15.11 29.62 -63.17
N SER A 10 -16.02 29.45 -62.21
CA SER A 10 -16.78 30.57 -61.65
C SER A 10 -16.42 30.70 -60.18
N TYR A 11 -15.74 31.80 -59.88
CA TYR A 11 -15.41 32.27 -58.55
C TYR A 11 -16.66 32.78 -57.82
N LEU A 12 -16.54 32.82 -56.50
CA LEU A 12 -17.21 33.74 -55.59
C LEU A 12 -18.72 33.58 -55.41
N SER A 13 -19.07 32.74 -54.43
CA SER A 13 -19.95 33.23 -53.38
C SER A 13 -19.23 32.99 -52.06
N ILE A 14 -18.59 34.04 -51.56
CA ILE A 14 -18.06 34.11 -50.20
C ILE A 14 -19.26 34.53 -49.35
N ASP A 15 -19.86 33.58 -48.64
CA ASP A 15 -20.75 33.90 -47.54
C ASP A 15 -19.90 34.22 -46.29
N PRO A 16 -20.04 35.42 -45.70
CA PRO A 16 -19.28 35.85 -44.55
C PRO A 16 -20.13 35.69 -43.28
N GLU A 17 -19.99 34.59 -42.55
CA GLU A 17 -20.20 34.52 -41.08
C GLU A 17 -19.82 33.12 -40.61
N MET A 18 -18.59 32.94 -40.12
CA MET A 18 -18.24 32.98 -38.70
C MET A 18 -18.47 31.62 -38.00
N SER A 19 -17.35 30.91 -37.86
CA SER A 19 -16.99 30.15 -36.66
C SER A 19 -17.80 28.88 -36.34
N SER A 20 -17.61 27.83 -37.15
CA SER A 20 -17.66 26.49 -36.58
C SER A 20 -16.36 26.26 -35.78
N PRO A 21 -16.39 26.00 -34.46
CA PRO A 21 -15.19 25.62 -33.75
C PRO A 21 -14.79 24.26 -34.32
N THR A 22 -13.66 24.22 -35.01
CA THR A 22 -12.95 22.95 -35.21
C THR A 22 -12.77 22.36 -33.83
N PRO A 23 -13.24 21.13 -33.54
CA PRO A 23 -12.90 20.50 -32.28
C PRO A 23 -11.39 20.29 -32.35
N SER A 24 -10.65 21.17 -31.70
CA SER A 24 -9.26 20.96 -31.35
C SER A 24 -9.26 19.72 -30.48
N VAL A 25 -9.08 18.57 -31.11
CA VAL A 25 -8.71 17.34 -30.43
C VAL A 25 -7.30 17.61 -29.91
N GLU A 26 -7.26 18.28 -28.78
CA GLU A 26 -6.09 18.35 -27.95
C GLU A 26 -5.82 16.89 -27.56
N PRO A 27 -4.70 16.28 -27.99
CA PRO A 27 -4.40 14.94 -27.55
C PRO A 27 -4.31 15.04 -26.03
N ILE A 28 -5.25 14.40 -25.33
CA ILE A 28 -5.11 14.11 -23.92
C ILE A 28 -3.88 13.21 -23.84
N VAL A 29 -2.72 13.85 -23.72
CA VAL A 29 -1.48 13.20 -23.39
C VAL A 29 -1.72 12.66 -21.98
N ARG A 30 -2.10 11.39 -21.90
CA ARG A 30 -2.10 10.63 -20.65
C ARG A 30 -0.65 10.42 -20.21
N SER A 31 0.13 11.46 -19.98
CA SER A 31 1.40 11.39 -19.26
C SER A 31 1.14 11.40 -17.74
N ARG A 32 0.16 10.59 -17.29
CA ARG A 32 0.05 10.22 -15.86
C ARG A 32 0.83 8.94 -15.55
N LEU A 33 1.88 8.69 -16.33
CA LEU A 33 2.94 7.73 -16.02
C LEU A 33 4.28 8.48 -15.96
N LEU A 34 4.35 9.58 -15.21
CA LEU A 34 5.61 9.79 -14.48
C LEU A 34 5.69 8.59 -13.53
N PRO A 35 6.64 7.65 -13.72
CA PRO A 35 6.73 6.48 -12.88
C PRO A 35 7.04 6.99 -11.48
N ARG A 36 6.07 7.06 -10.56
CA ARG A 36 6.32 7.39 -9.14
C ARG A 36 7.30 6.40 -8.50
N VAL A 37 7.54 5.28 -9.18
CA VAL A 37 8.56 4.29 -8.88
C VAL A 37 9.97 4.84 -9.11
N SER A 38 10.23 5.71 -10.08
CA SER A 38 11.61 6.11 -10.43
C SER A 38 12.25 7.05 -9.41
N PHE A 39 11.52 8.00 -8.84
CA PHE A 39 12.13 8.97 -7.92
C PHE A 39 12.52 8.34 -6.57
N ARG A 40 11.62 7.51 -6.01
CA ARG A 40 11.90 6.79 -4.76
C ARG A 40 12.96 5.71 -4.97
N SER A 41 12.92 4.96 -6.07
CA SER A 41 13.94 3.94 -6.35
C SER A 41 15.31 4.57 -6.61
N MET A 42 15.37 5.72 -7.29
CA MET A 42 16.62 6.43 -7.56
C MET A 42 17.23 7.00 -6.29
N MET A 43 16.42 7.59 -5.40
CA MET A 43 16.87 8.05 -4.08
C MET A 43 17.43 6.90 -3.22
N ILE A 44 16.75 5.75 -3.22
CA ILE A 44 17.21 4.56 -2.49
C ILE A 44 18.54 4.05 -3.08
N LEU A 45 18.64 3.96 -4.40
CA LEU A 45 19.84 3.46 -5.06
C LEU A 45 21.03 4.41 -4.87
N MET A 46 20.78 5.72 -4.92
CA MET A 46 21.79 6.74 -4.63
C MET A 46 22.26 6.70 -3.17
N ALA A 47 21.34 6.52 -2.21
CA ALA A 47 21.68 6.36 -0.80
C ALA A 47 22.53 5.10 -0.55
N VAL A 48 22.12 3.96 -1.12
CA VAL A 48 22.88 2.70 -1.03
C VAL A 48 24.26 2.85 -1.68
N SER A 49 24.34 3.45 -2.87
CA SER A 49 25.59 3.74 -3.56
C SER A 49 26.50 4.64 -2.72
N ALA A 50 25.97 5.68 -2.08
CA ALA A 50 26.74 6.60 -1.26
C ALA A 50 27.32 5.91 -0.02
N VAL A 51 26.54 5.03 0.62
CA VAL A 51 27.02 4.22 1.75
C VAL A 51 28.15 3.29 1.31
N VAL A 52 27.99 2.59 0.18
CA VAL A 52 29.04 1.71 -0.36
C VAL A 52 30.31 2.50 -0.71
N LEU A 53 30.17 3.69 -1.32
CA LEU A 53 31.31 4.53 -1.66
C LEU A 53 32.03 5.09 -0.41
N ALA A 54 31.28 5.43 0.63
CA ALA A 54 31.83 5.87 1.91
C ALA A 54 32.63 4.76 2.60
N VAL A 55 32.13 3.51 2.55
CA VAL A 55 32.83 2.32 3.05
C VAL A 55 34.08 2.01 2.21
N ALA A 56 34.01 2.15 0.87
CA ALA A 56 35.15 1.94 -0.01
C ALA A 56 36.27 2.98 0.20
N ARG A 57 35.91 4.25 0.47
CA ARG A 57 36.89 5.32 0.74
C ARG A 57 37.51 5.25 2.13
N SER A 58 36.80 4.70 3.12
CA SER A 58 37.33 4.54 4.47
C SER A 58 38.30 3.37 4.62
N ALA A 59 38.41 2.50 3.60
CA ALA A 59 39.34 1.38 3.55
C ALA A 59 40.84 1.76 3.53
N ASN A 60 41.18 3.05 3.38
CA ASN A 60 42.57 3.50 3.48
C ASN A 60 43.13 3.44 4.93
N GLN A 61 42.28 3.12 5.92
CA GLN A 61 42.64 2.65 7.27
C GLN A 61 41.78 1.42 7.64
N GLY A 62 42.02 0.30 6.97
CA GLY A 62 41.03 -0.77 6.75
C GLY A 62 40.48 -1.55 7.95
N GLY A 63 41.08 -1.49 9.15
CA GLY A 63 40.64 -2.31 10.29
C GLY A 63 39.39 -1.80 10.99
N ILE A 64 39.42 -0.55 11.46
CA ILE A 64 38.34 0.04 12.28
C ILE A 64 37.08 0.29 11.44
N TYR A 65 37.24 0.62 10.17
CA TYR A 65 36.11 0.85 9.28
C TYR A 65 35.48 -0.45 8.76
N ALA A 66 36.26 -1.52 8.58
CA ALA A 66 35.70 -2.84 8.24
C ALA A 66 34.84 -3.38 9.39
N THR A 67 35.28 -3.25 10.64
CA THR A 67 34.47 -3.67 11.79
C THR A 67 33.22 -2.81 11.94
N ALA A 68 33.31 -1.49 11.75
CA ALA A 68 32.14 -0.61 11.77
C ALA A 68 31.12 -0.95 10.65
N ALA A 69 31.60 -1.24 9.43
CA ALA A 69 30.75 -1.63 8.31
C ALA A 69 30.05 -2.98 8.55
N VAL A 70 30.77 -3.97 9.09
CA VAL A 70 30.20 -5.28 9.45
C VAL A 70 29.15 -5.13 10.55
N MET A 71 29.43 -4.35 11.61
CA MET A 71 28.45 -4.10 12.68
C MET A 71 27.20 -3.40 12.14
N GLY A 72 27.37 -2.42 11.25
CA GLY A 72 26.25 -1.75 10.58
C GLY A 72 25.41 -2.70 9.72
N LEU A 73 26.07 -3.59 8.96
CA LEU A 73 25.38 -4.61 8.16
C LEU A 73 24.61 -5.59 9.04
N VAL A 74 25.23 -6.08 10.11
CA VAL A 74 24.59 -7.01 11.06
C VAL A 74 23.38 -6.34 11.73
N PHE A 75 23.51 -5.08 12.14
CA PHE A 75 22.40 -4.32 12.72
C PHE A 75 21.24 -4.14 11.73
N LEU A 76 21.54 -3.80 10.47
CA LEU A 76 20.52 -3.63 9.43
C LEU A 76 19.83 -4.96 9.12
N LEU A 77 20.59 -6.04 8.98
CA LEU A 77 20.05 -7.38 8.75
C LEU A 77 19.17 -7.85 9.92
N GLY A 78 19.65 -7.65 11.16
CA GLY A 78 18.88 -7.93 12.37
C GLY A 78 17.57 -7.15 12.42
N THR A 79 17.60 -5.88 12.05
CA THR A 79 16.40 -5.04 11.97
C THR A 79 15.40 -5.57 10.94
N VAL A 80 15.86 -5.96 9.75
CA VAL A 80 14.99 -6.55 8.71
C VAL A 80 14.36 -7.86 9.18
N ILE A 81 15.12 -8.71 9.89
CA ILE A 81 14.61 -9.98 10.44
C ILE A 81 13.53 -9.71 11.49
N VAL A 82 13.78 -8.79 12.44
CA VAL A 82 12.82 -8.44 13.49
C VAL A 82 11.55 -7.84 12.88
N LEU A 83 11.66 -6.90 11.94
CA LEU A 83 10.50 -6.32 11.26
C LEU A 83 9.71 -7.37 10.48
N SER A 84 10.40 -8.29 9.81
CA SER A 84 9.76 -9.40 9.09
C SER A 84 9.01 -10.33 10.06
N ALA A 85 9.59 -10.63 11.22
CA ALA A 85 8.93 -11.42 12.26
C ALA A 85 7.69 -10.72 12.83
N VAL A 86 7.78 -9.41 13.12
CA VAL A 86 6.64 -8.60 13.57
C VAL A 86 5.55 -8.55 12.49
N PHE A 87 5.92 -8.41 11.22
CA PHE A 87 4.99 -8.45 10.09
C PHE A 87 4.30 -9.82 9.98
N LEU A 88 5.05 -10.92 10.06
CA LEU A 88 4.48 -12.28 10.03
C LEU A 88 3.56 -12.53 11.22
N LEU A 89 3.90 -12.02 12.40
CA LEU A 89 3.04 -12.07 13.59
C LEU A 89 1.75 -11.28 13.35
N ALA A 90 1.85 -10.05 12.85
CA ALA A 90 0.69 -9.23 12.51
C ALA A 90 -0.18 -9.89 11.42
N TRP A 91 0.44 -10.53 10.42
CA TRP A 91 -0.23 -11.28 9.36
C TRP A 91 -0.94 -12.52 9.89
N ALA A 92 -0.29 -13.29 10.77
CA ALA A 92 -0.88 -14.46 11.43
C ALA A 92 -2.07 -14.06 12.30
N VAL A 93 -1.94 -12.97 13.07
CA VAL A 93 -3.06 -12.36 13.80
C VAL A 93 -4.17 -11.97 12.82
N ALA A 94 -3.86 -11.32 11.69
CA ALA A 94 -4.88 -10.87 10.75
C ALA A 94 -5.65 -12.03 10.08
N HIS A 95 -4.96 -13.12 9.71
CA HIS A 95 -5.53 -14.25 8.97
C HIS A 95 -6.20 -15.28 9.89
N ALA A 96 -5.65 -15.52 11.08
CA ALA A 96 -6.07 -16.56 12.00
C ALA A 96 -6.38 -15.99 13.41
N ARG A 97 -7.15 -14.90 13.46
CA ARG A 97 -7.48 -14.14 14.69
C ARG A 97 -7.95 -15.01 15.85
N ARG A 98 -8.91 -15.90 15.59
CA ARG A 98 -9.55 -16.75 16.60
C ARG A 98 -8.61 -17.81 17.21
N PRO A 99 -7.91 -18.67 16.41
CA PRO A 99 -6.98 -19.62 16.99
C PRO A 99 -5.80 -18.92 17.68
N VAL A 100 -5.31 -17.79 17.16
CA VAL A 100 -4.26 -17.00 17.82
C VAL A 100 -4.74 -16.46 19.17
N GLY A 101 -5.95 -15.91 19.24
CA GLY A 101 -6.56 -15.47 20.49
C GLY A 101 -6.72 -16.61 21.51
N LEU A 102 -7.13 -17.80 21.06
CA LEU A 102 -7.29 -18.98 21.92
C LEU A 102 -5.94 -19.47 22.47
N VAL A 103 -4.90 -19.52 21.63
CA VAL A 103 -3.54 -19.89 22.06
C VAL A 103 -3.02 -18.90 23.09
N LEU A 104 -3.11 -17.59 22.83
CA LEU A 104 -2.68 -16.55 23.77
C LEU A 104 -3.43 -16.65 25.11
N LEU A 105 -4.75 -16.87 25.06
CA LEU A 105 -5.57 -17.02 26.26
C LEU A 105 -5.18 -18.27 27.06
N SER A 106 -5.02 -19.41 26.38
CA SER A 106 -4.60 -20.66 27.02
C SER A 106 -3.21 -20.54 27.67
N TYR A 107 -2.28 -19.84 27.01
CA TYR A 107 -0.95 -19.56 27.53
C TYR A 107 -1.02 -18.67 28.77
N SER A 108 -1.77 -17.56 28.73
CA SER A 108 -1.97 -16.70 29.91
C SER A 108 -2.57 -17.45 31.10
N VAL A 109 -3.59 -18.29 30.88
CA VAL A 109 -4.20 -19.11 31.93
C VAL A 109 -3.19 -20.10 32.52
N ALA A 110 -2.40 -20.76 31.67
CA ALA A 110 -1.37 -21.69 32.12
C ALA A 110 -0.29 -20.99 32.96
N MET A 111 0.16 -19.79 32.56
CA MET A 111 1.15 -19.02 33.32
C MET A 111 0.59 -18.52 34.66
N ILE A 112 -0.69 -18.11 34.71
CA ILE A 112 -1.36 -17.75 35.97
C ILE A 112 -1.43 -18.97 36.91
N ALA A 113 -1.84 -20.13 36.39
CA ALA A 113 -1.91 -21.37 37.16
C ALA A 113 -0.53 -21.79 37.69
N LEU A 114 0.51 -21.66 36.87
CA LEU A 114 1.90 -21.95 37.26
C LEU A 114 2.41 -20.99 38.34
N SER A 115 2.05 -19.71 38.25
CA SER A 115 2.35 -18.69 39.27
C SER A 115 1.68 -19.00 40.62
N ILE A 116 0.41 -19.44 40.60
CA ILE A 116 -0.31 -19.87 41.80
C ILE A 116 0.33 -21.13 42.42
N ALA A 117 0.86 -22.03 41.59
CA ALA A 117 1.57 -23.22 42.03
C ALA A 117 2.97 -22.93 42.62
N GLY A 118 3.40 -21.67 42.68
CA GLY A 118 4.70 -21.27 43.23
C GLY A 118 5.89 -21.50 42.29
N LEU A 119 5.65 -21.95 41.05
CA LEU A 119 6.67 -22.15 40.03
C LEU A 119 6.89 -20.83 39.28
N ARG A 120 7.80 -20.00 39.81
CA ARG A 120 8.15 -18.72 39.19
C ARG A 120 9.29 -18.88 38.17
N LEU A 121 9.01 -18.53 36.91
CA LEU A 121 10.04 -18.23 35.91
C LEU A 121 10.24 -16.72 35.88
N ASP A 122 11.28 -16.22 36.57
CA ASP A 122 11.50 -14.78 36.80
C ASP A 122 11.63 -13.95 35.52
N TRP A 123 11.97 -14.58 34.39
CA TRP A 123 12.15 -13.94 33.08
C TRP A 123 10.86 -13.91 32.22
N ILE A 124 9.80 -14.62 32.63
CA ILE A 124 8.53 -14.75 31.86
C ILE A 124 7.32 -14.33 32.70
N ASN A 125 7.38 -14.44 34.03
CA ASN A 125 6.28 -14.15 34.95
C ASN A 125 6.15 -12.68 35.35
N GLU A 126 6.56 -11.77 34.47
CA GLU A 126 6.23 -10.36 34.67
C GLU A 126 4.71 -10.20 34.62
N PRO A 127 4.05 -9.77 35.71
CA PRO A 127 2.60 -9.72 35.78
C PRO A 127 2.00 -8.82 34.69
N ILE A 128 2.77 -7.80 34.27
CA ILE A 128 2.42 -6.89 33.18
C ILE A 128 2.33 -7.63 31.84
N VAL A 129 3.26 -8.56 31.56
CA VAL A 129 3.28 -9.33 30.31
C VAL A 129 2.10 -10.29 30.28
N VAL A 130 1.89 -11.06 31.36
CA VAL A 130 0.81 -12.04 31.47
C VAL A 130 -0.57 -11.38 31.30
N LEU A 131 -0.76 -10.21 31.93
CA LEU A 131 -2.00 -9.44 31.86
C LEU A 131 -2.26 -8.89 30.45
N ASN A 132 -1.24 -8.32 29.79
CA ASN A 132 -1.37 -7.84 28.41
C ASN A 132 -1.69 -8.99 27.44
N THR A 133 -0.99 -10.12 27.56
CA THR A 133 -1.27 -11.31 26.73
C THR A 133 -2.70 -11.80 26.92
N PHE A 134 -3.23 -11.75 28.15
CA PHE A 134 -4.60 -12.14 28.46
C PHE A 134 -5.62 -11.22 27.77
N PHE A 135 -5.48 -9.90 27.93
CA PHE A 135 -6.39 -8.93 27.31
C PHE A 135 -6.35 -8.98 25.77
N ILE A 136 -5.16 -9.17 25.19
CA ILE A 136 -5.02 -9.34 23.73
C ILE A 136 -5.72 -10.62 23.27
N GLY A 137 -5.54 -11.74 23.99
CA GLY A 137 -6.21 -12.99 23.68
C GLY A 137 -7.73 -12.88 23.70
N VAL A 138 -8.28 -12.25 24.75
CA VAL A 138 -9.72 -11.96 24.87
C VAL A 138 -10.17 -11.05 23.74
N PHE A 139 -9.49 -9.93 23.49
CA PHE A 139 -9.84 -8.99 22.44
C PHE A 139 -9.93 -9.69 21.06
N LEU A 140 -8.95 -10.54 20.71
CA LEU A 140 -8.95 -11.26 19.44
C LEU A 140 -10.10 -12.27 19.28
N LEU A 141 -10.68 -12.78 20.38
CA LEU A 141 -11.86 -13.64 20.34
C LEU A 141 -13.15 -12.87 20.13
N PHE A 142 -13.24 -11.65 20.67
CA PHE A 142 -14.45 -10.81 20.63
C PHE A 142 -14.51 -9.84 19.45
N VAL A 143 -13.40 -9.59 18.75
CA VAL A 143 -13.41 -8.77 17.53
C VAL A 143 -14.27 -9.48 16.46
N PRO A 144 -15.29 -8.79 15.91
CA PRO A 144 -16.12 -9.38 14.88
C PRO A 144 -15.28 -9.76 13.65
N PRO A 145 -15.57 -10.90 13.01
CA PRO A 145 -14.89 -11.26 11.78
C PRO A 145 -15.16 -10.17 10.72
N PRO A 146 -14.23 -9.96 9.78
CA PRO A 146 -14.51 -9.13 8.62
C PRO A 146 -15.77 -9.69 7.93
N SER A 147 -16.70 -8.80 7.59
CA SER A 147 -17.94 -9.12 6.89
C SER A 147 -17.65 -9.91 5.61
N SER A 148 -18.51 -10.88 5.31
CA SER A 148 -18.36 -11.71 4.11
C SER A 148 -18.44 -10.81 2.87
N PRO A 149 -17.78 -11.13 1.74
CA PRO A 149 -18.01 -10.40 0.50
C PRO A 149 -19.50 -10.36 0.08
N ALA A 150 -20.31 -11.31 0.56
CA ALA A 150 -21.76 -11.29 0.39
C ALA A 150 -22.47 -10.14 1.14
N ASP A 151 -21.93 -9.67 2.27
CA ASP A 151 -22.49 -8.54 3.03
C ASP A 151 -22.32 -7.20 2.29
N HIS A 152 -21.44 -7.14 1.29
CA HIS A 152 -21.27 -5.95 0.44
C HIS A 152 -22.37 -5.81 -0.62
N LEU A 153 -23.16 -6.85 -0.90
CA LEU A 153 -24.26 -6.80 -1.86
C LEU A 153 -25.45 -5.99 -1.33
N ASP A 154 -25.64 -5.96 -0.02
CA ASP A 154 -26.65 -5.13 0.67
C ASP A 154 -26.12 -3.74 1.04
N SER A 155 -24.85 -3.44 0.74
CA SER A 155 -24.30 -2.11 0.98
C SER A 155 -24.86 -1.11 -0.04
N PRO A 156 -25.34 0.07 0.41
CA PRO A 156 -25.72 1.17 -0.51
C PRO A 156 -24.53 1.72 -1.32
N PHE A 157 -23.30 1.26 -1.03
CA PHE A 157 -22.06 1.59 -1.73
C PHE A 157 -21.42 0.37 -2.43
N ALA A 158 -22.20 -0.68 -2.71
CA ALA A 158 -21.74 -1.82 -3.48
C ALA A 158 -21.17 -1.37 -4.84
N ALA A 159 -20.04 -1.95 -5.27
CA ALA A 159 -19.33 -1.54 -6.49
C ALA A 159 -20.21 -1.58 -7.77
N ASP A 160 -21.25 -2.41 -7.75
CA ASP A 160 -22.18 -2.61 -8.86
C ASP A 160 -23.45 -1.72 -8.78
N ARG A 161 -23.56 -0.88 -7.75
CA ARG A 161 -24.67 0.09 -7.62
C ARG A 161 -24.12 1.52 -7.69
N LEU A 162 -24.64 2.28 -8.65
CA LEU A 162 -24.44 3.72 -8.68
C LEU A 162 -25.03 4.33 -7.40
N PRO A 163 -24.32 5.26 -6.73
CA PRO A 163 -24.88 5.96 -5.60
C PRO A 163 -26.20 6.62 -6.00
N PRO A 164 -27.21 6.62 -5.12
CA PRO A 164 -28.53 7.16 -5.43
C PRO A 164 -28.37 8.58 -5.97
N GLN A 165 -28.87 8.82 -7.18
CA GLN A 165 -28.68 10.07 -7.90
C GLN A 165 -29.41 11.19 -7.14
N ILE A 166 -28.65 12.05 -6.44
CA ILE A 166 -29.20 13.13 -5.59
C ILE A 166 -29.79 14.27 -6.43
N LEU A 167 -29.36 14.41 -7.69
CA LEU A 167 -29.83 15.48 -8.57
C LEU A 167 -30.80 14.95 -9.63
N PRO A 168 -31.99 15.54 -9.77
CA PRO A 168 -32.90 15.19 -10.86
C PRO A 168 -32.21 15.44 -12.22
N PRO A 169 -32.52 14.64 -13.26
CA PRO A 169 -32.01 14.86 -14.60
C PRO A 169 -32.28 16.31 -15.04
N ARG A 170 -31.24 17.05 -15.43
CA ARG A 170 -31.44 18.33 -16.11
C ARG A 170 -31.88 17.99 -17.52
N ASP A 171 -33.15 18.26 -17.83
CA ASP A 171 -33.66 18.13 -19.18
C ASP A 171 -32.72 18.89 -20.14
N ALA A 172 -32.27 18.20 -21.18
CA ALA A 172 -31.59 18.85 -22.29
C ALA A 172 -32.62 19.78 -22.93
N GLN A 173 -32.46 21.09 -22.71
CA GLN A 173 -33.22 22.09 -23.44
C GLN A 173 -32.91 21.89 -24.93
N SER A 174 -33.90 21.35 -25.63
CA SER A 174 -33.97 21.25 -27.10
C SER A 174 -34.10 22.62 -27.72
#